data_AF-A0A9X1RNK2-F1
#
_entry.id   AF-A0A9X1RNK2-F1
#
_cell.length_a   1.000
_cell.length_b   1.000
_cell.length_c   1.000
_cell.angle_alpha   90.00
_cell.angle_beta   90.00
_cell.angle_gamma   90.00
#
_symmetry.space_group_name_H-M   'P 1'
#
loop_
_entity.id
_entity.type
_entity.pdbx_description
1 polymer ?
#
loop_
_entity_poly.entity_id
_entity_poly.type
_entity_poly.pdbx_seq_one_letter_code
_entity_poly.pdbx_strand_id
1 'polypeptide(L)'
;MHHSLDKRLIRFENIEEIRTRPAFRDEIAAASALPKEAVGVYRFPKDAPEQCGLSNCRTPHMKGFVVAMESGEETLIGGYCGAKKMGLAFQEVINRAQLADRMQRYRDTISAAVGRADEFDARLADLLERPQGAKWIGKRIANCNATLPHEASHLIHRMAQRREPDVYDAVRMTDKEVAVARETGAIPKGQPGPYFRQQKAGTIAGLEIWRSDLRALLIDDLQQGMVALKSLDVASIRSEHALRKHAQWVDDIPRKLSDAEQLIVAGQEFFDAENLHTLKRLSIIERKIEGLAGAVDALISATKASIA
;
A
#
# COMPACT_ATOMS: atom_id res chain seq x y z
N MET A 1 -2.77 -32.97 -24.42
CA MET A 1 -2.72 -33.23 -22.97
C MET A 1 -3.28 -32.03 -22.24
N HIS A 2 -4.49 -32.14 -21.68
CA HIS A 2 -5.05 -31.12 -20.79
C HIS A 2 -4.28 -31.16 -19.48
N HIS A 3 -3.27 -30.30 -19.31
CA HIS A 3 -2.76 -30.01 -17.98
C HIS A 3 -3.88 -29.29 -17.24
N SER A 4 -4.53 -30.00 -16.31
CA SER A 4 -5.48 -29.42 -15.36
C SER A 4 -4.78 -28.27 -14.65
N LEU A 5 -5.24 -27.06 -14.92
CA LEU A 5 -4.73 -25.81 -14.35
C LEU A 5 -5.18 -25.61 -12.89
N ASP A 6 -5.87 -26.60 -12.31
CA ASP A 6 -6.59 -26.50 -11.03
C ASP A 6 -6.00 -27.36 -9.89
N LYS A 7 -4.80 -27.93 -10.07
CA LYS A 7 -4.17 -28.70 -8.97
C LYS A 7 -3.54 -27.75 -7.94
N ARG A 8 -4.28 -27.47 -6.85
CA ARG A 8 -3.72 -26.87 -5.63
C ARG A 8 -2.86 -27.89 -4.89
N LEU A 9 -1.75 -27.41 -4.33
CA LEU A 9 -0.96 -28.20 -3.39
C LEU A 9 -1.72 -28.35 -2.08
N ILE A 10 -1.92 -29.58 -1.63
CA ILE A 10 -2.47 -29.85 -0.29
C ILE A 10 -1.47 -29.34 0.74
N ARG A 11 -1.94 -28.66 1.78
CA ARG A 11 -1.13 -28.31 2.96
C ARG A 11 -1.44 -29.33 4.04
N PHE A 12 -0.44 -30.14 4.37
CA PHE A 12 -0.54 -31.11 5.44
C PHE A 12 -0.01 -30.47 6.73
N GLU A 13 -0.87 -30.41 7.74
CA GLU A 13 -0.56 -29.77 9.03
C GLU A 13 0.18 -30.72 9.97
N ASN A 14 0.01 -32.04 9.78
CA ASN A 14 0.65 -33.08 10.59
C ASN A 14 0.92 -34.34 9.75
N ILE A 15 1.71 -35.26 10.32
CA ILE A 15 2.09 -36.52 9.66
C ILE A 15 0.92 -37.51 9.51
N GLU A 16 -0.05 -37.48 10.41
CA GLU A 16 -1.18 -38.41 10.40
C GLU A 16 -2.09 -38.17 9.18
N GLU A 17 -2.28 -36.92 8.76
CA GLU A 17 -2.96 -36.58 7.50
C GLU A 17 -2.29 -37.18 6.26
N ILE A 18 -0.99 -37.45 6.34
CA ILE A 18 -0.21 -38.04 5.25
C ILE A 18 -0.25 -39.57 5.34
N ARG A 19 -0.05 -40.14 6.53
CA ARG A 19 -0.07 -41.60 6.77
C ARG A 19 -1.42 -42.24 6.46
N THR A 20 -2.51 -41.50 6.63
CA THR A 20 -3.87 -41.96 6.29
C THR A 20 -4.13 -42.04 4.77
N ARG A 21 -3.22 -41.54 3.93
CA ARG A 21 -3.38 -41.58 2.47
C ARG A 21 -3.09 -43.00 1.95
N PRO A 22 -3.98 -43.61 1.14
CA PRO A 22 -3.82 -45.01 0.71
C PRO A 22 -2.53 -45.31 -0.07
N ALA A 23 -2.05 -44.33 -0.84
CA ALA A 23 -0.84 -44.44 -1.65
C ALA A 23 0.45 -44.17 -0.86
N PHE A 24 0.35 -43.68 0.38
CA PHE A 24 1.52 -43.30 1.16
C PHE A 24 2.33 -44.51 1.61
N ARG A 25 3.66 -44.38 1.54
CA ARG A 25 4.65 -45.33 2.03
C ARG A 25 5.70 -44.56 2.83
N ASP A 26 5.99 -45.05 4.04
CA ASP A 26 7.05 -44.47 4.90
C ASP A 26 8.44 -44.59 4.27
N GLU A 27 8.63 -45.54 3.36
CA GLU A 27 9.86 -45.77 2.64
C GLU A 27 9.60 -46.25 1.21
N ILE A 28 10.39 -45.73 0.26
CA ILE A 28 10.43 -46.18 -1.14
C ILE A 28 11.89 -46.47 -1.56
N ALA A 29 12.05 -47.45 -2.45
CA ALA A 29 13.33 -47.79 -3.03
C ALA A 29 13.85 -46.63 -3.89
N ALA A 30 15.03 -46.09 -3.57
CA ALA A 30 15.56 -44.91 -4.25
C ALA A 30 15.87 -45.17 -5.75
N ALA A 31 16.15 -46.43 -6.12
CA ALA A 31 16.42 -46.82 -7.49
C ALA A 31 15.19 -46.73 -8.41
N SER A 32 13.98 -46.81 -7.86
CA SER A 32 12.71 -46.74 -8.60
C SER A 32 11.93 -45.45 -8.33
N ALA A 33 12.49 -44.52 -7.56
CA ALA A 33 11.84 -43.28 -7.17
C ALA A 33 11.88 -42.25 -8.32
N LEU A 34 10.93 -42.35 -9.25
CA LEU A 34 10.73 -41.39 -10.33
C LEU A 34 9.60 -40.42 -9.96
N PRO A 35 9.91 -39.13 -9.71
CA PRO A 35 8.92 -38.18 -9.22
C PRO A 35 7.98 -37.78 -10.36
N LYS A 36 6.67 -37.97 -10.14
CA LYS A 36 5.63 -37.64 -11.12
C LYS A 36 4.96 -36.31 -10.82
N GLU A 37 4.53 -36.13 -9.58
CA GLU A 37 3.85 -34.91 -9.14
C GLU A 37 4.08 -34.61 -7.66
N ALA A 38 4.07 -33.32 -7.31
CA ALA A 38 3.98 -32.90 -5.93
C ALA A 38 2.50 -32.86 -5.53
N VAL A 39 2.11 -33.71 -4.58
CA VAL A 39 0.75 -33.83 -4.06
C VAL A 39 0.46 -32.70 -3.07
N GLY A 40 1.46 -32.35 -2.26
CA GLY A 40 1.32 -31.32 -1.25
C GLY A 40 2.62 -30.93 -0.59
N VAL A 41 2.50 -30.02 0.36
CA VAL A 41 3.57 -29.46 1.17
C VAL A 41 3.28 -29.73 2.64
N TYR A 42 4.33 -29.91 3.43
CA TYR A 42 4.21 -29.99 4.88
C TYR A 42 5.27 -29.11 5.56
N ARG A 43 4.92 -28.65 6.76
CA ARG A 43 5.82 -27.99 7.69
C ARG A 43 5.44 -28.39 9.12
N PHE A 44 6.20 -29.29 9.69
CA PHE A 44 6.02 -29.81 11.03
C PHE A 44 6.80 -29.00 12.08
N PRO A 45 6.43 -29.13 13.36
CA PRO A 45 7.18 -28.58 14.50
C PRO A 45 8.63 -29.05 14.56
N LYS A 46 9.48 -28.31 15.27
CA LYS A 46 10.93 -28.60 15.33
C LYS A 46 11.29 -29.86 16.10
N ASP A 47 10.45 -30.20 17.07
CA ASP A 47 10.53 -31.35 17.96
C ASP A 47 9.91 -32.63 17.36
N ALA A 48 9.28 -32.53 16.19
CA ALA A 48 8.68 -33.67 15.48
C ALA A 48 9.15 -33.76 14.01
N PRO A 49 10.47 -33.94 13.75
CA PRO A 49 10.96 -34.13 12.39
C PRO A 49 10.63 -35.53 11.88
N GLU A 50 10.23 -35.63 10.61
CA GLU A 50 9.89 -36.91 9.97
C GLU A 50 11.03 -37.37 9.07
N GLN A 51 11.24 -38.69 9.00
CA GLN A 51 12.29 -39.29 8.17
C GLN A 51 11.95 -39.13 6.68
N CYS A 52 12.97 -38.83 5.87
CA CYS A 52 12.83 -38.86 4.42
C CYS A 52 12.41 -40.26 3.95
N GLY A 53 11.43 -40.30 3.04
CA GLY A 53 10.88 -41.51 2.45
C GLY A 53 11.83 -42.25 1.52
N LEU A 54 12.93 -41.63 1.10
CA LEU A 54 13.94 -42.32 0.31
C LEU A 54 14.78 -43.25 1.19
N SER A 55 14.73 -44.55 0.89
CA SER A 55 15.52 -45.64 1.51
C SER A 55 17.01 -45.30 1.70
N ASN A 56 17.63 -44.61 0.72
CA ASN A 56 19.05 -44.22 0.76
C ASN A 56 19.32 -42.82 1.36
N CYS A 57 18.33 -42.22 2.03
CA CYS A 57 18.43 -40.90 2.63
C CYS A 57 18.05 -40.93 4.10
N ARG A 58 16.78 -41.28 4.42
CA ARG A 58 16.18 -41.32 5.78
C ARG A 58 16.43 -40.10 6.69
N THR A 59 17.01 -39.02 6.16
CA THR A 59 17.40 -37.83 6.92
C THR A 59 16.14 -37.16 7.47
N PRO A 60 16.05 -36.94 8.80
CA PRO A 60 14.91 -36.25 9.38
C PRO A 60 14.78 -34.82 8.87
N HIS A 61 13.58 -34.39 8.54
CA HIS A 61 13.29 -33.03 8.11
C HIS A 61 11.89 -32.59 8.56
N MET A 62 11.79 -31.30 8.90
CA MET A 62 10.55 -30.69 9.39
C MET A 62 9.71 -30.10 8.25
N LYS A 63 10.24 -30.04 7.01
CA LYS A 63 9.54 -29.43 5.87
C LYS A 63 9.95 -30.08 4.56
N GLY A 64 9.00 -30.17 3.64
CA GLY A 64 9.21 -30.75 2.33
C GLY A 64 7.91 -30.94 1.58
N PHE A 65 7.89 -31.97 0.74
CA PHE A 65 6.77 -32.28 -0.14
C PHE A 65 6.33 -33.71 0.04
N VAL A 66 5.02 -33.94 -0.10
CA VAL A 66 4.50 -35.27 -0.41
C VAL A 66 4.53 -35.39 -1.92
N VAL A 67 5.25 -36.40 -2.42
CA VAL A 67 5.52 -36.58 -3.84
C VAL A 67 4.95 -37.93 -4.25
N ALA A 68 4.13 -37.94 -5.29
CA ALA A 68 3.71 -39.16 -5.94
C ALA A 68 4.74 -39.56 -6.99
N MET A 69 5.10 -40.83 -7.00
CA MET A 69 5.98 -41.45 -7.97
C MET A 69 5.20 -41.91 -9.20
N GLU A 70 5.90 -42.24 -10.28
CA GLU A 70 5.27 -42.86 -11.46
C GLU A 70 4.62 -44.22 -11.15
N SER A 71 5.15 -44.95 -10.16
CA SER A 71 4.57 -46.20 -9.63
C SER A 71 3.22 -46.02 -8.92
N GLY A 72 2.82 -44.77 -8.64
CA GLY A 72 1.61 -44.44 -7.90
C GLY A 72 1.81 -44.39 -6.37
N GLU A 73 2.98 -44.73 -5.87
CA GLU A 73 3.32 -44.59 -4.45
C GLU A 73 3.59 -43.12 -4.09
N GLU A 74 3.21 -42.71 -2.89
CA GLU A 74 3.46 -41.39 -2.34
C GLU A 74 4.44 -41.47 -1.17
N THR A 75 5.35 -40.50 -1.04
CA THR A 75 6.21 -40.42 0.15
C THR A 75 6.63 -38.99 0.49
N LEU A 76 7.18 -38.80 1.69
CA LEU A 76 7.73 -37.54 2.18
C LEU A 76 9.14 -37.33 1.67
N ILE A 77 9.40 -36.21 1.01
CA ILE A 77 10.74 -35.87 0.54
C ILE A 77 11.07 -34.42 0.92
N GLY A 78 12.12 -34.24 1.70
CA GLY A 78 12.66 -32.91 2.02
C GLY A 78 13.21 -32.23 0.76
N GLY A 79 13.01 -30.92 0.63
CA GLY A 79 13.39 -30.18 -0.59
C GLY A 79 14.88 -30.29 -0.96
N TYR A 80 15.77 -30.21 0.04
CA TYR A 80 17.21 -30.40 -0.18
C TYR A 80 17.56 -31.85 -0.56
N CYS A 81 16.96 -32.82 0.14
CA CYS A 81 17.21 -34.23 -0.10
C CYS A 81 16.73 -34.66 -1.48
N GLY A 82 15.53 -34.26 -1.89
CA GLY A 82 14.98 -34.52 -3.21
C GLY A 82 15.85 -33.92 -4.31
N ALA A 83 16.24 -32.65 -4.21
CA ALA A 83 17.14 -32.03 -5.19
C ALA A 83 18.49 -32.75 -5.29
N LYS A 84 19.07 -33.17 -4.15
CA LYS A 84 20.35 -33.87 -4.11
C LYS A 84 20.28 -35.31 -4.64
N LYS A 85 19.21 -36.03 -4.34
CA LYS A 85 19.08 -37.48 -4.59
C LYS A 85 18.35 -37.81 -5.89
N MET A 86 17.43 -36.96 -6.32
CA MET A 86 16.57 -37.16 -7.50
C MET A 86 16.83 -36.10 -8.59
N GLY A 87 17.67 -35.11 -8.31
CA GLY A 87 18.17 -34.15 -9.29
C GLY A 87 17.10 -33.26 -9.91
N LEU A 88 17.28 -32.97 -11.20
CA LEU A 88 16.48 -32.01 -11.94
C LEU A 88 15.00 -32.41 -12.05
N ALA A 89 14.70 -33.70 -12.23
CA ALA A 89 13.32 -34.18 -12.35
C ALA A 89 12.47 -33.81 -11.12
N PHE A 90 13.03 -33.97 -9.92
CA PHE A 90 12.36 -33.55 -8.69
C PHE A 90 12.16 -32.02 -8.66
N GLN A 91 13.21 -31.25 -8.99
CA GLN A 91 13.10 -29.79 -8.99
C GLN A 91 12.04 -29.28 -9.97
N GLU A 92 11.94 -29.86 -11.16
CA GLU A 92 10.93 -29.51 -12.16
C GLU A 92 9.51 -29.78 -11.66
N VAL A 93 9.28 -30.96 -11.05
CA VAL A 93 7.99 -31.34 -10.46
C VAL A 93 7.59 -30.36 -9.36
N ILE A 94 8.51 -30.07 -8.43
CA ILE A 94 8.24 -29.13 -7.33
C ILE A 94 7.98 -27.72 -7.87
N ASN A 95 8.83 -27.20 -8.75
CA ASN A 95 8.71 -25.84 -9.28
C ASN A 95 7.40 -25.68 -10.05
N ARG A 96 7.01 -26.66 -10.87
CA ARG A 96 5.75 -26.65 -11.62
C ARG A 96 4.54 -26.62 -10.69
N ALA A 97 4.53 -27.47 -9.66
CA ALA A 97 3.42 -27.54 -8.72
C ALA A 97 3.30 -26.27 -7.86
N GLN A 98 4.43 -25.74 -7.37
CA GLN A 98 4.44 -24.47 -6.63
C GLN A 98 4.00 -23.29 -7.50
N LEU A 99 4.42 -23.25 -8.77
CA LEU A 99 3.96 -22.24 -9.72
C LEU A 99 2.46 -22.32 -9.93
N ALA A 100 1.93 -23.52 -10.20
CA ALA A 100 0.49 -23.73 -10.38
C ALA A 100 -0.32 -23.31 -9.14
N ASP A 101 0.13 -23.71 -7.94
CA ASP A 101 -0.49 -23.33 -6.67
C ASP A 101 -0.47 -21.81 -6.44
N ARG A 102 0.65 -21.12 -6.71
CA ARG A 102 0.71 -19.65 -6.61
C ARG A 102 -0.23 -18.98 -7.59
N MET A 103 -0.22 -19.40 -8.86
CA MET A 103 -1.11 -18.85 -9.88
C MET A 103 -2.57 -19.06 -9.50
N GLN A 104 -2.93 -20.24 -8.97
CA GLN A 104 -4.30 -20.49 -8.54
C GLN A 104 -4.70 -19.59 -7.38
N ARG A 105 -3.85 -19.39 -6.37
CA ARG A 105 -4.12 -18.44 -5.28
C ARG A 105 -4.34 -17.02 -5.78
N TYR A 106 -3.54 -16.54 -6.73
CA TYR A 106 -3.77 -15.24 -7.33
C TYR A 106 -5.14 -15.17 -8.03
N ARG A 107 -5.54 -16.22 -8.76
CA ARG A 107 -6.89 -16.29 -9.36
C ARG A 107 -7.98 -16.27 -8.30
N ASP A 108 -7.81 -17.00 -7.20
CA ASP A 108 -8.76 -17.04 -6.10
C ASP A 108 -8.93 -15.64 -5.48
N THR A 109 -7.82 -14.95 -5.20
CA THR A 109 -7.82 -13.56 -4.69
C THR A 109 -8.54 -12.61 -5.66
N ILE A 110 -8.22 -12.66 -6.95
CA ILE A 110 -8.86 -11.81 -7.96
C ILE A 110 -10.36 -12.14 -8.06
N SER A 111 -10.73 -13.41 -8.08
CA SER A 111 -12.14 -13.84 -8.19
C SER A 111 -12.96 -13.43 -6.97
N ALA A 112 -12.37 -13.53 -5.77
CA ALA A 112 -12.99 -13.04 -4.55
C ALA A 112 -13.21 -11.52 -4.59
N ALA A 113 -12.24 -10.76 -5.12
CA ALA A 113 -12.37 -9.32 -5.32
C ALA A 113 -13.43 -8.97 -6.37
N VAL A 114 -13.52 -9.71 -7.48
CA VAL A 114 -14.59 -9.56 -8.48
C VAL A 114 -15.97 -9.77 -7.84
N GLY A 115 -16.12 -10.79 -6.99
CA GLY A 115 -17.37 -11.03 -6.24
C GLY A 115 -17.75 -9.90 -5.27
N ARG A 116 -16.81 -9.03 -4.90
CA ARG A 116 -17.01 -7.85 -4.04
C ARG A 116 -16.93 -6.53 -4.80
N ALA A 117 -16.86 -6.55 -6.13
CA ALA A 117 -16.60 -5.35 -6.91
C ALA A 117 -17.70 -4.29 -6.74
N ASP A 118 -18.96 -4.70 -6.56
CA ASP A 118 -20.07 -3.76 -6.32
C ASP A 118 -19.99 -3.09 -4.93
N GLU A 119 -19.47 -3.79 -3.91
CA GLU A 119 -19.18 -3.21 -2.59
C GLU A 119 -18.11 -2.12 -2.72
N PHE A 120 -17.03 -2.40 -3.47
CA PHE A 120 -15.96 -1.44 -3.70
C PHE A 120 -16.44 -0.23 -4.51
N ASP A 121 -17.24 -0.45 -5.55
CA ASP A 121 -17.82 0.64 -6.35
C ASP A 121 -18.77 1.51 -5.52
N ALA A 122 -19.62 0.91 -4.68
CA ALA A 122 -20.50 1.68 -3.79
C ALA A 122 -19.70 2.55 -2.82
N ARG A 123 -18.63 2.01 -2.23
CA ARG A 123 -17.75 2.77 -1.34
C ARG A 123 -16.97 3.87 -2.07
N LEU A 124 -16.49 3.59 -3.28
CA LEU A 124 -15.83 4.58 -4.13
C LEU A 124 -16.80 5.72 -4.51
N ALA A 125 -18.02 5.38 -4.90
CA ALA A 125 -19.06 6.35 -5.24
C ALA A 125 -19.41 7.24 -4.04
N ASP A 126 -19.53 6.68 -2.84
CA ASP A 126 -19.71 7.46 -1.61
C ASP A 126 -18.56 8.47 -1.41
N LEU A 127 -17.30 8.02 -1.45
CA LEU A 127 -16.15 8.91 -1.28
C LEU A 127 -16.10 10.04 -2.33
N LEU A 128 -16.55 9.77 -3.56
CA LEU A 128 -16.59 10.74 -4.64
C LEU A 128 -17.73 11.76 -4.48
N GLU A 129 -18.95 11.29 -4.20
CA GLU A 129 -20.19 12.08 -4.29
C GLU A 129 -20.71 12.63 -2.96
N ARG A 130 -20.29 12.07 -1.81
CA ARG A 130 -20.81 12.50 -0.51
C ARG A 130 -20.62 14.01 -0.29
N PRO A 131 -21.45 14.65 0.55
CA PRO A 131 -21.24 16.05 0.92
C PRO A 131 -19.80 16.27 1.41
N GLN A 132 -19.13 17.28 0.83
CA GLN A 132 -17.71 17.55 1.07
C GLN A 132 -16.77 16.33 0.80
N GLY A 133 -17.17 15.45 -0.13
CA GLY A 133 -16.36 14.34 -0.64
C GLY A 133 -15.31 14.78 -1.66
N ALA A 134 -14.70 13.81 -2.33
CA ALA A 134 -13.54 14.06 -3.17
C ALA A 134 -13.80 15.02 -4.35
N LYS A 135 -14.99 14.97 -4.98
CA LYS A 135 -15.34 15.94 -6.05
C LYS A 135 -15.42 17.37 -5.51
N TRP A 136 -15.97 17.55 -4.31
CA TRP A 136 -16.03 18.87 -3.67
C TRP A 136 -14.61 19.36 -3.33
N ILE A 137 -13.78 18.50 -2.74
CA ILE A 137 -12.38 18.82 -2.43
C ILE A 137 -11.59 19.16 -3.70
N GLY A 138 -11.75 18.38 -4.78
CA GLY A 138 -11.09 18.65 -6.06
C GLY A 138 -11.44 20.04 -6.62
N LYS A 139 -12.71 20.45 -6.55
CA LYS A 139 -13.14 21.80 -6.93
C LYS A 139 -12.50 22.87 -6.03
N ARG A 140 -12.38 22.61 -4.72
CA ARG A 140 -11.76 23.52 -3.76
C ARG A 140 -10.27 23.70 -4.02
N ILE A 141 -9.54 22.63 -4.27
CA ILE A 141 -8.12 22.66 -4.65
C ILE A 141 -7.95 23.46 -5.94
N ALA A 142 -8.76 23.20 -6.96
CA ALA A 142 -8.69 23.95 -8.23
C ALA A 142 -8.94 25.46 -8.01
N ASN A 143 -9.95 25.81 -7.21
CA ASN A 143 -10.24 27.21 -6.88
C ASN A 143 -9.10 27.87 -6.08
N CYS A 144 -8.54 27.14 -5.11
CA CYS A 144 -7.38 27.57 -4.32
C CYS A 144 -6.18 27.88 -5.22
N ASN A 145 -5.84 26.97 -6.13
CA ASN A 145 -4.77 27.14 -7.10
C ASN A 145 -4.99 28.31 -8.06
N ALA A 146 -6.25 28.60 -8.41
CA ALA A 146 -6.60 29.72 -9.30
C ALA A 146 -6.63 31.08 -8.57
N THR A 147 -6.93 31.09 -7.28
CA THR A 147 -7.20 32.33 -6.51
C THR A 147 -6.01 32.78 -5.68
N LEU A 148 -5.24 31.86 -5.11
CA LEU A 148 -4.10 32.22 -4.25
C LEU A 148 -2.92 32.76 -5.06
N PRO A 149 -2.20 33.77 -4.53
CA PRO A 149 -0.91 34.18 -5.07
C PRO A 149 0.06 33.00 -5.16
N HIS A 150 0.91 32.98 -6.18
CA HIS A 150 1.85 31.89 -6.44
C HIS A 150 2.73 31.59 -5.23
N GLU A 151 3.19 32.63 -4.52
CA GLU A 151 4.02 32.51 -3.33
C GLU A 151 3.30 31.79 -2.18
N ALA A 152 2.01 32.08 -1.98
CA ALA A 152 1.21 31.41 -0.95
C ALA A 152 1.01 29.93 -1.29
N SER A 153 0.66 29.63 -2.55
CA SER A 153 0.54 28.26 -3.04
C SER A 153 1.85 27.48 -2.86
N HIS A 154 2.99 28.07 -3.22
CA HIS A 154 4.29 27.45 -3.02
C HIS A 154 4.59 27.18 -1.54
N LEU A 155 4.27 28.11 -0.62
CA LEU A 155 4.46 27.91 0.81
C LEU A 155 3.60 26.77 1.35
N ILE A 156 2.31 26.70 0.98
CA ILE A 156 1.41 25.62 1.38
C ILE A 156 1.99 24.26 0.95
N HIS A 157 2.42 24.13 -0.31
CA HIS A 157 3.02 22.88 -0.79
C HIS A 157 4.31 22.55 -0.05
N ARG A 158 5.18 23.54 0.22
CA ARG A 158 6.41 23.33 0.99
C ARG A 158 6.10 22.86 2.42
N MET A 159 5.17 23.52 3.11
CA MET A 159 4.73 23.18 4.46
C MET A 159 4.17 21.76 4.52
N ALA A 160 3.33 21.39 3.55
CA ALA A 160 2.78 20.05 3.43
C ALA A 160 3.88 18.99 3.26
N GLN A 161 4.86 19.22 2.39
CA GLN A 161 5.97 18.27 2.17
C GLN A 161 6.87 18.12 3.41
N ARG A 162 7.10 19.22 4.14
CA ARG A 162 7.94 19.23 5.36
C ARG A 162 7.21 18.84 6.64
N ARG A 163 5.88 18.75 6.60
CA ARG A 163 5.02 18.55 7.79
C ARG A 163 5.24 19.65 8.83
N GLU A 164 5.32 20.89 8.34
CA GLU A 164 5.50 22.10 9.15
C GLU A 164 4.18 22.89 9.10
N PRO A 165 3.18 22.58 9.94
CA PRO A 165 1.86 23.22 9.84
C PRO A 165 1.81 24.60 10.50
N ASP A 166 2.82 24.95 11.29
CA ASP A 166 2.82 26.16 12.09
C ASP A 166 3.12 27.39 11.23
N VAL A 167 2.30 28.43 11.41
CA VAL A 167 2.50 29.76 10.81
C VAL A 167 3.01 30.73 11.87
N TYR A 168 3.81 31.69 11.45
CA TYR A 168 4.50 32.62 12.33
C TYR A 168 4.34 34.07 11.84
N ASP A 169 4.15 34.99 12.80
CA ASP A 169 4.23 36.42 12.57
C ASP A 169 5.67 36.90 12.84
N ALA A 170 6.20 37.75 11.95
CA ALA A 170 7.47 38.44 12.18
C ALA A 170 7.27 39.63 13.13
N VAL A 171 7.71 39.47 14.38
CA VAL A 171 7.61 40.51 15.42
C VAL A 171 8.96 41.18 15.59
N ARG A 172 9.00 42.50 15.48
CA ARG A 172 10.24 43.28 15.66
C ARG A 172 10.80 43.02 17.05
N MET A 173 12.07 42.65 17.10
CA MET A 173 12.79 42.47 18.36
C MET A 173 13.00 43.82 19.05
N THR A 174 12.81 43.83 20.36
CA THR A 174 13.16 44.93 21.25
C THR A 174 14.68 45.04 21.39
N ASP A 175 15.19 46.21 21.79
CA ASP A 175 16.64 46.43 21.97
C ASP A 175 17.26 45.43 22.97
N LYS A 176 16.49 45.02 23.99
CA LYS A 176 16.88 44.00 24.96
C LYS A 176 17.02 42.62 24.31
N GLU A 177 16.04 42.21 23.50
CA GLU A 177 16.11 40.94 22.77
C GLU A 177 17.26 40.92 21.75
N VAL A 178 17.53 42.06 21.09
CA VAL A 178 18.68 42.20 20.17
C VAL A 178 20.01 42.12 20.92
N ALA A 179 20.13 42.75 22.08
CA ALA A 179 21.33 42.67 22.91
C ALA A 179 21.63 41.23 23.33
N VAL A 180 20.61 40.50 23.84
CA VAL A 180 20.74 39.08 24.20
C VAL A 180 21.11 38.23 23.00
N ALA A 181 20.45 38.40 21.84
CA ALA A 181 20.75 37.63 20.64
C ALA A 181 22.16 37.89 20.08
N ARG A 182 22.74 39.07 20.30
CA ARG A 182 24.14 39.38 19.97
C ARG A 182 25.12 38.73 20.95
N GLU A 183 24.77 38.66 22.23
CA GLU A 183 25.57 37.97 23.24
C GLU A 183 25.61 36.46 23.00
N THR A 184 24.49 35.85 22.58
CA THR A 184 24.41 34.41 22.28
C THR A 184 24.90 34.05 20.87
N GLY A 185 25.34 35.03 20.07
CA GLY A 185 25.84 34.81 18.70
C GLY A 185 24.78 34.52 17.64
N ALA A 186 23.48 34.63 17.97
CA ALA A 186 22.38 34.48 17.01
C ALA A 186 22.31 35.65 16.02
N ILE A 187 22.79 36.83 16.42
CA ILE A 187 22.99 38.00 15.55
C ILE A 187 24.49 38.37 15.55
N PRO A 188 25.17 38.35 14.39
CA PRO A 188 26.55 38.80 14.27
C PRO A 188 26.77 40.24 14.75
N LYS A 189 27.90 40.48 15.43
CA LYS A 189 28.30 41.83 15.87
C LYS A 189 28.46 42.77 14.66
N GLY A 190 27.94 43.99 14.80
CA GLY A 190 28.05 45.03 13.76
C GLY A 190 27.05 44.93 12.62
N GLN A 191 26.21 43.89 12.59
CA GLN A 191 25.15 43.80 11.60
C GLN A 191 24.06 44.85 11.95
N PRO A 192 23.56 45.64 10.98
CA PRO A 192 22.46 46.58 11.20
C PRO A 192 21.10 45.87 11.14
N GLY A 193 20.13 46.36 11.91
CA GLY A 193 18.74 45.87 11.91
C GLY A 193 17.88 46.51 10.79
N PRO A 194 16.55 46.30 10.81
CA PRO A 194 15.74 45.71 11.89
C PRO A 194 15.84 44.19 12.00
N TYR A 195 15.68 43.67 13.23
CA TYR A 195 15.62 42.23 13.51
C TYR A 195 14.22 41.81 13.93
N PHE A 196 13.82 40.62 13.52
CA PHE A 196 12.50 40.05 13.79
C PHE A 196 12.66 38.68 14.42
N ARG A 197 11.83 38.40 15.41
CA ARG A 197 11.61 37.05 15.93
C ARG A 197 10.33 36.47 15.34
N GLN A 198 10.32 35.17 15.11
CA GLN A 198 9.13 34.45 14.68
C GLN A 198 8.28 34.14 15.91
N GLN A 199 7.03 34.62 15.93
CA GLN A 199 6.05 34.30 16.95
C GLN A 199 4.97 33.41 16.34
N LYS A 200 4.73 32.22 16.91
CA LYS A 200 3.69 31.31 16.39
C LYS A 200 2.34 32.03 16.38
N ALA A 201 1.75 32.12 15.19
CA ALA A 201 0.50 32.81 14.93
C ALA A 201 -0.68 31.83 14.78
N GLY A 202 -0.41 30.57 14.47
CA GLY A 202 -1.43 29.53 14.30
C GLY A 202 -0.85 28.24 13.75
N THR A 203 -1.74 27.31 13.43
CA THR A 203 -1.42 26.01 12.84
C THR A 203 -2.43 25.73 11.74
N ILE A 204 -1.96 25.43 10.53
CA ILE A 204 -2.80 25.05 9.38
C ILE A 204 -3.08 23.55 9.47
N ALA A 205 -4.35 23.18 9.66
CA ALA A 205 -4.80 21.79 9.63
C ALA A 205 -4.94 21.27 8.20
N GLY A 206 -4.92 19.94 8.02
CA GLY A 206 -5.27 19.30 6.76
C GLY A 206 -4.26 19.46 5.61
N LEU A 207 -3.01 19.82 5.88
CA LEU A 207 -1.97 20.01 4.85
C LEU A 207 -1.69 18.73 4.04
N GLU A 208 -2.04 17.57 4.57
CA GLU A 208 -1.90 16.26 3.94
C GLU A 208 -2.55 16.18 2.57
N ILE A 209 -3.65 16.90 2.35
CA ILE A 209 -4.34 16.94 1.05
C ILE A 209 -3.45 17.45 -0.09
N TRP A 210 -2.41 18.23 0.23
CA TRP A 210 -1.46 18.78 -0.74
C TRP A 210 -0.25 17.87 -1.00
N ARG A 211 -0.14 16.75 -0.29
CA ARG A 211 0.97 15.79 -0.44
C ARG A 211 0.69 14.70 -1.46
N SER A 212 -0.57 14.50 -1.82
CA SER A 212 -1.00 13.38 -2.65
C SER A 212 -2.14 13.82 -3.56
N ASP A 213 -2.17 13.25 -4.76
CA ASP A 213 -3.23 13.55 -5.72
C ASP A 213 -4.44 12.62 -5.47
N LEU A 214 -5.44 13.16 -4.76
CA LEU A 214 -6.69 12.45 -4.48
C LEU A 214 -7.43 12.04 -5.76
N ARG A 215 -7.34 12.83 -6.84
CA ARG A 215 -7.94 12.52 -8.14
C ARG A 215 -7.24 11.32 -8.76
N ALA A 216 -5.91 11.32 -8.77
CA ALA A 216 -5.14 10.18 -9.29
C ALA A 216 -5.44 8.88 -8.53
N LEU A 217 -5.57 8.94 -7.20
CA LEU A 217 -5.91 7.78 -6.37
C LEU A 217 -7.32 7.23 -6.65
N LEU A 218 -8.33 8.10 -6.64
CA LEU A 218 -9.72 7.65 -6.74
C LEU A 218 -10.17 7.37 -8.19
N ILE A 219 -9.75 8.21 -9.13
CA ILE A 219 -10.23 8.13 -10.52
C ILE A 219 -9.24 7.33 -11.37
N ASP A 220 -7.97 7.74 -11.43
CA ASP A 220 -7.02 7.12 -12.35
C ASP A 220 -6.62 5.71 -11.91
N ASP A 221 -6.55 5.45 -10.61
CA ASP A 221 -6.20 4.13 -10.06
C ASP A 221 -7.44 3.30 -9.69
N LEU A 222 -8.23 3.70 -8.69
CA LEU A 222 -9.34 2.89 -8.19
C LEU A 222 -10.47 2.72 -9.22
N GLN A 223 -11.01 3.81 -9.78
CA GLN A 223 -12.14 3.73 -10.70
C GLN A 223 -11.78 2.99 -12.00
N GLN A 224 -10.67 3.36 -12.65
CA GLN A 224 -10.23 2.69 -13.87
C GLN A 224 -9.84 1.23 -13.61
N GLY A 225 -9.19 0.95 -12.47
CA GLY A 225 -8.84 -0.41 -12.10
C GLY A 225 -10.05 -1.29 -11.79
N MET A 226 -11.14 -0.74 -11.23
CA MET A 226 -12.41 -1.46 -11.02
C MET A 226 -13.08 -1.82 -12.34
N VAL A 227 -13.12 -0.88 -13.30
CA VAL A 227 -13.59 -1.16 -14.66
C VAL A 227 -12.78 -2.30 -15.29
N ALA A 228 -11.45 -2.22 -15.19
CA ALA A 228 -10.58 -3.27 -15.71
C ALA A 228 -10.82 -4.62 -15.01
N LEU A 229 -10.94 -4.64 -13.68
CA LEU A 229 -11.19 -5.84 -12.89
C LEU A 229 -12.51 -6.53 -13.28
N LYS A 230 -13.59 -5.77 -13.44
CA LYS A 230 -14.92 -6.30 -13.84
C LYS A 230 -14.93 -6.89 -15.24
N SER A 231 -14.10 -6.35 -16.14
CA SER A 231 -13.94 -6.85 -17.51
C SER A 231 -12.95 -8.03 -17.64
N LEU A 232 -12.27 -8.39 -16.54
CA LEU A 232 -11.14 -9.31 -16.59
C LEU A 232 -11.60 -10.77 -16.67
N ASP A 233 -11.23 -11.47 -17.74
CA ASP A 233 -11.30 -12.93 -17.78
C ASP A 233 -10.08 -13.54 -17.07
N VAL A 234 -10.22 -13.76 -15.76
CA VAL A 234 -9.20 -14.35 -14.87
C VAL A 234 -8.74 -15.73 -15.35
N ALA A 235 -9.64 -16.51 -15.96
CA ALA A 235 -9.35 -17.85 -16.43
C ALA A 235 -8.47 -17.85 -17.68
N SER A 236 -8.47 -16.78 -18.47
CA SER A 236 -7.61 -16.63 -19.66
C SER A 236 -6.14 -16.32 -19.33
N ILE A 237 -5.85 -15.75 -18.15
CA ILE A 237 -4.51 -15.25 -17.82
C ILE A 237 -3.53 -16.42 -17.63
N ARG A 238 -2.47 -16.43 -18.43
CA ARG A 238 -1.40 -17.45 -18.39
C ARG A 238 -0.11 -16.98 -17.71
N SER A 239 0.11 -15.67 -17.60
CA SER A 239 1.32 -15.10 -17.00
C SER A 239 1.19 -15.00 -15.48
N GLU A 240 2.14 -15.61 -14.74
CA GLU A 240 2.23 -15.45 -13.27
C GLU A 240 2.41 -13.98 -12.88
N HIS A 241 3.23 -13.23 -13.63
CA HIS A 241 3.47 -11.82 -13.35
C HIS A 241 2.20 -10.98 -13.48
N ALA A 242 1.40 -11.22 -14.52
CA ALA A 242 0.12 -10.53 -14.71
C ALA A 242 -0.86 -10.85 -13.57
N LEU A 243 -1.00 -12.15 -13.22
CA LEU A 243 -1.84 -12.58 -12.10
C LEU A 243 -1.40 -11.94 -10.78
N ARG A 244 -0.10 -11.95 -10.49
CA ARG A 244 0.45 -11.33 -9.29
C ARG A 244 0.15 -9.83 -9.24
N LYS A 245 0.32 -9.11 -10.35
CA LYS A 245 0.05 -7.66 -10.42
C LYS A 245 -1.40 -7.36 -10.10
N HIS A 246 -2.35 -8.11 -10.68
CA HIS A 246 -3.77 -7.94 -10.38
C HIS A 246 -4.10 -8.32 -8.94
N ALA A 247 -3.58 -9.44 -8.43
CA ALA A 247 -3.78 -9.88 -7.05
C ALA A 247 -3.27 -8.83 -6.03
N GLN A 248 -2.06 -8.30 -6.24
CA GLN A 248 -1.51 -7.24 -5.40
C GLN A 248 -2.36 -5.97 -5.43
N TRP A 249 -2.80 -5.58 -6.63
CA TRP A 249 -3.63 -4.39 -6.77
C TRP A 249 -4.99 -4.53 -6.08
N VAL A 250 -5.64 -5.70 -6.16
CA VAL A 250 -6.91 -5.93 -5.44
C VAL A 250 -6.72 -6.01 -3.93
N ASP A 251 -5.63 -6.61 -3.46
CA ASP A 251 -5.29 -6.65 -2.03
C ASP A 251 -5.03 -5.25 -1.45
N ASP A 252 -4.58 -4.31 -2.28
CA ASP A 252 -4.34 -2.91 -1.91
C ASP A 252 -5.61 -2.05 -1.84
N ILE A 253 -6.74 -2.47 -2.43
CA ILE A 253 -7.99 -1.65 -2.50
C ILE A 253 -8.44 -1.15 -1.12
N PRO A 254 -8.55 -1.99 -0.06
CA PRO A 254 -9.03 -1.53 1.23
C PRO A 254 -8.15 -0.43 1.83
N ARG A 255 -6.83 -0.55 1.67
CA ARG A 255 -5.86 0.46 2.11
C ARG A 255 -6.04 1.75 1.31
N LYS A 256 -6.12 1.67 -0.03
CA LYS A 256 -6.33 2.85 -0.90
C LYS A 256 -7.62 3.60 -0.57
N LEU A 257 -8.72 2.89 -0.29
CA LEU A 257 -9.97 3.50 0.16
C LEU A 257 -9.82 4.20 1.52
N SER A 258 -9.11 3.58 2.46
CA SER A 258 -8.79 4.19 3.76
C SER A 258 -7.90 5.43 3.62
N ASP A 259 -6.88 5.38 2.76
CA ASP A 259 -5.98 6.50 2.49
C ASP A 259 -6.77 7.67 1.87
N ALA A 260 -7.67 7.39 0.93
CA ALA A 260 -8.54 8.39 0.32
C ALA A 260 -9.50 9.03 1.34
N GLU A 261 -10.05 8.23 2.27
CA GLU A 261 -10.91 8.73 3.34
C GLU A 261 -10.17 9.68 4.28
N GLN A 262 -8.94 9.35 4.67
CA GLN A 262 -8.08 10.23 5.46
C GLN A 262 -7.75 11.54 4.71
N LEU A 263 -7.45 11.45 3.41
CA LEU A 263 -7.22 12.64 2.59
C LEU A 263 -8.48 13.51 2.48
N ILE A 264 -9.66 12.89 2.40
CA ILE A 264 -10.92 13.64 2.40
C ILE A 264 -11.10 14.41 3.71
N VAL A 265 -10.86 13.78 4.85
CA VAL A 265 -10.91 14.45 6.17
C VAL A 265 -9.90 15.60 6.22
N ALA A 266 -8.65 15.37 5.80
CA ALA A 266 -7.65 16.43 5.74
C ALA A 266 -8.08 17.59 4.82
N GLY A 267 -8.70 17.31 3.67
CA GLY A 267 -9.23 18.34 2.79
C GLY A 267 -10.38 19.12 3.43
N GLN A 268 -11.29 18.44 4.16
CA GLN A 268 -12.37 19.09 4.90
C GLN A 268 -11.81 20.05 5.97
N GLU A 269 -10.83 19.60 6.75
CA GLU A 269 -10.13 20.44 7.73
C GLU A 269 -9.39 21.60 7.07
N PHE A 270 -8.70 21.37 5.96
CA PHE A 270 -7.98 22.41 5.22
C PHE A 270 -8.90 23.54 4.74
N PHE A 271 -10.07 23.17 4.20
CA PHE A 271 -11.04 24.11 3.63
C PHE A 271 -12.08 24.61 4.63
N ASP A 272 -11.93 24.31 5.92
CA ASP A 272 -12.68 24.97 6.98
C ASP A 272 -12.43 26.49 6.98
N ALA A 273 -13.46 27.27 7.26
CA ALA A 273 -13.37 28.73 7.16
C ALA A 273 -12.36 29.34 8.13
N GLU A 274 -12.28 28.83 9.37
CA GLU A 274 -11.33 29.30 10.38
C GLU A 274 -9.90 28.91 10.00
N ASN A 275 -9.73 27.71 9.44
CA ASN A 275 -8.42 27.26 8.97
C ASN A 275 -7.95 28.08 7.76
N LEU A 276 -8.84 28.38 6.81
CA LEU A 276 -8.53 29.28 5.69
C LEU A 276 -8.17 30.69 6.17
N HIS A 277 -8.82 31.21 7.22
CA HIS A 277 -8.43 32.50 7.82
C HIS A 277 -6.98 32.50 8.33
N THR A 278 -6.48 31.36 8.82
CA THR A 278 -5.08 31.20 9.24
C THR A 278 -4.11 31.42 8.08
N LEU A 279 -4.50 31.13 6.84
CA LEU A 279 -3.67 31.38 5.65
C LEU A 279 -3.32 32.86 5.48
N LYS A 280 -4.14 33.80 5.97
CA LYS A 280 -3.82 35.24 5.90
C LYS A 280 -2.55 35.62 6.66
N ARG A 281 -2.11 34.76 7.59
CA ARG A 281 -0.87 34.91 8.36
C ARG A 281 0.36 34.43 7.61
N LEU A 282 0.21 33.80 6.45
CA LEU A 282 1.35 33.41 5.63
C LEU A 282 2.13 34.66 5.21
N SER A 283 3.41 34.64 5.54
CA SER A 283 4.37 35.66 5.19
C SER A 283 5.68 35.01 4.77
N ILE A 284 6.45 35.74 3.99
CA ILE A 284 7.88 35.48 3.87
C ILE A 284 8.53 36.26 5.01
N ILE A 285 9.66 35.78 5.55
CA ILE A 285 10.33 36.25 6.79
C ILE A 285 10.26 37.77 7.04
N GLU A 286 10.29 38.59 5.98
CA GLU A 286 10.32 40.06 6.05
C GLU A 286 9.12 40.76 5.41
N ARG A 287 8.18 40.04 4.76
CA ARG A 287 7.12 40.67 3.96
C ARG A 287 5.83 39.86 3.92
N LYS A 288 4.71 40.58 4.04
CA LYS A 288 3.37 40.05 3.73
C LYS A 288 3.27 39.67 2.25
N ILE A 289 2.49 38.64 1.96
CA ILE A 289 2.20 38.25 0.57
C ILE A 289 1.11 39.19 0.05
N GLU A 290 1.39 39.88 -1.05
CA GLU A 290 0.46 40.83 -1.66
C GLU A 290 -0.80 40.12 -2.17
N GLY A 291 -1.97 40.75 -2.00
CA GLY A 291 -3.26 40.19 -2.43
C GLY A 291 -3.78 38.99 -1.63
N LEU A 292 -2.97 38.40 -0.74
CA LEU A 292 -3.32 37.17 -0.02
C LEU A 292 -4.60 37.30 0.82
N ALA A 293 -4.75 38.39 1.58
CA ALA A 293 -5.93 38.56 2.43
C ALA A 293 -7.24 38.56 1.62
N GLY A 294 -7.26 39.28 0.49
CA GLY A 294 -8.41 39.32 -0.42
C GLY A 294 -8.66 37.99 -1.12
N ALA A 295 -7.59 37.30 -1.53
CA ALA A 295 -7.70 35.96 -2.11
C ALA A 295 -8.32 34.96 -1.13
N VAL A 296 -7.90 34.99 0.14
CA VAL A 296 -8.48 34.13 1.19
C VAL A 296 -9.96 34.48 1.44
N ASP A 297 -10.32 35.77 1.48
CA ASP A 297 -11.71 36.18 1.64
C ASP A 297 -12.61 35.71 0.49
N ALA A 298 -12.10 35.71 -0.75
CA ALA A 298 -12.79 35.15 -1.90
C ALA A 298 -13.00 33.63 -1.76
N LEU A 299 -12.00 32.88 -1.28
CA LEU A 299 -12.11 31.44 -1.05
C LEU A 299 -13.15 31.10 0.03
N ILE A 300 -13.17 31.84 1.14
CA ILE A 300 -14.14 31.65 2.23
C ILE A 300 -15.56 31.96 1.75
N SER A 301 -15.74 33.05 0.99
CA SER A 301 -17.04 33.42 0.42
C SER A 301 -17.58 32.35 -0.52
N ALA A 302 -16.72 31.80 -1.39
CA ALA A 302 -17.06 30.67 -2.24
C ALA A 302 -17.37 29.38 -1.44
N THR A 303 -16.92 29.28 -0.19
CA THR A 303 -17.20 28.14 0.70
C THR A 303 -18.63 28.18 1.21
N LYS A 304 -19.06 29.35 1.69
CA LYS A 304 -20.44 29.56 2.17
C LYS A 304 -21.49 29.39 1.07
N ALA A 305 -21.20 29.86 -0.14
CA ALA A 305 -22.12 29.75 -1.28
C ALA A 305 -22.32 28.33 -1.83
N SER A 306 -21.48 27.36 -1.44
CA SER A 306 -21.58 25.96 -1.89
C SER A 306 -22.28 25.05 -0.88
N ILE A 307 -22.64 25.57 0.29
CA ILE A 307 -23.32 24.86 1.39
C ILE A 307 -24.80 25.28 1.47
N ALA A 308 -25.14 26.47 0.95
CA ALA A 308 -26.50 26.95 0.73
C ALA A 308 -27.07 26.43 -0.60
#